data_AF-A0A7X4DTK1-F1
#
_entry.id   AF-A0A7X4DTK1-F1
#
_cell.length_a   1.000
_cell.length_b   1.000
_cell.length_c   1.000
_cell.angle_alpha   90.00
_cell.angle_beta   90.00
_cell.angle_gamma   90.00
#
_symmetry.space_group_name_H-M   'P 1'
#
loop_
_entity.id
_entity.type
_entity.pdbx_description
1 polymer ?
#
loop_
_entity_poly.entity_id
_entity_poly.type
_entity_poly.pdbx_seq_one_letter_code
_entity_poly.pdbx_strand_id
1 'polypeptide(L)'
;MTAMTDPTRRREALTGMVRRSPLAATVIVHWGLFWAMNAADKVLNGTDLGLFTWHGKDRGAQFGPYFADMGLPTGLTGPVLHFAFLWEAVAGALFLAALARPHLLTAAFVVSAVTFTGFSAFDVVAGDRAELLEHGTYMALLLVCWKVAGRYGQFR
;
A
#
# COMPACT_ATOMS: atom_id res chain seq x y z
N MET A 1 2.78 46.25 11.81
CA MET A 1 3.85 45.23 11.77
C MET A 1 4.20 44.89 13.22
N THR A 2 3.30 44.19 13.92
CA THR A 2 3.41 44.00 15.38
C THR A 2 2.52 42.84 15.80
N ALA A 3 2.93 41.60 15.51
CA ALA A 3 2.29 40.41 16.05
C ALA A 3 3.24 39.21 15.94
N MET A 4 4.32 39.14 16.72
CA MET A 4 5.04 37.87 16.94
C MET A 4 6.04 37.88 18.11
N THR A 5 5.75 38.58 19.21
CA THR A 5 6.64 38.65 20.38
C THR A 5 6.26 37.72 21.53
N ASP A 6 5.16 36.96 21.41
CA ASP A 6 4.71 36.05 22.48
C ASP A 6 5.34 34.65 22.34
N PRO A 7 6.30 34.26 23.21
CA PRO A 7 6.95 32.96 23.17
C PRO A 7 6.00 31.80 23.53
N THR A 8 4.90 32.08 24.24
CA THR A 8 3.85 31.11 24.59
C THR A 8 3.01 30.77 23.36
N ARG A 9 2.56 31.76 22.59
CA ARG A 9 1.93 31.53 21.27
C ARG A 9 2.89 30.89 20.26
N ARG A 10 4.19 31.20 20.33
CA ARG A 10 5.20 30.54 19.50
C ARG A 10 5.37 29.08 19.89
N ARG A 11 5.42 28.77 21.18
CA ARG A 11 5.42 27.39 21.68
C ARG A 11 4.13 26.66 21.34
N GLU A 12 2.95 27.27 21.48
CA GLU A 12 1.65 26.69 21.10
C GLU A 12 1.50 26.51 19.59
N ALA A 13 2.04 27.42 18.76
CA ALA A 13 2.13 27.21 17.31
C ALA A 13 3.13 26.09 16.96
N LEU A 14 4.21 25.94 17.73
CA LEU A 14 5.22 24.88 17.60
C LEU A 14 4.81 23.56 18.30
N THR A 15 3.81 23.54 19.17
CA THR A 15 3.31 22.34 19.90
C THR A 15 1.90 21.94 19.47
N GLY A 16 1.16 22.83 18.81
CA GLY A 16 0.08 22.50 17.89
C GLY A 16 0.60 21.80 16.62
N MET A 17 1.92 21.76 16.44
CA MET A 17 2.60 20.92 15.45
C MET A 17 2.36 19.43 15.72
N VAL A 18 1.67 18.79 14.76
CA VAL A 18 1.63 17.35 14.56
C VAL A 18 1.08 16.55 15.74
N ARG A 19 -0.20 16.70 16.04
CA ARG A 19 -0.90 15.68 16.83
C ARG A 19 -1.09 14.45 15.93
N ARG A 20 -0.21 13.45 16.06
CA ARG A 20 -0.35 12.15 15.40
C ARG A 20 -1.64 11.50 15.89
N SER A 21 -2.68 11.49 15.05
CA SER A 21 -3.93 10.80 15.36
C SER A 21 -3.65 9.30 15.45
N PRO A 22 -4.01 8.62 16.58
CA PRO A 22 -3.86 7.17 16.69
C PRO A 22 -4.61 6.44 15.57
N LEU A 23 -5.79 6.92 15.20
CA LEU A 23 -6.57 6.35 14.10
C LEU A 23 -5.83 6.45 12.76
N ALA A 24 -5.19 7.59 12.49
CA ALA A 24 -4.40 7.74 11.27
C ALA A 24 -3.14 6.87 11.30
N ALA A 25 -2.49 6.73 12.45
CA ALA A 25 -1.37 5.78 12.60
C ALA A 25 -1.83 4.34 12.34
N THR A 26 -3.01 3.94 12.83
CA THR A 26 -3.60 2.62 12.53
C THR A 26 -3.83 2.44 11.03
N VAL A 27 -4.38 3.45 10.33
CA VAL A 27 -4.56 3.39 8.87
C VAL A 27 -3.21 3.23 8.15
N ILE A 28 -2.20 3.99 8.57
CA ILE A 28 -0.86 3.92 7.98
C ILE A 28 -0.22 2.55 8.20
N VAL A 29 -0.26 2.02 9.42
CA VAL A 29 0.26 0.70 9.75
C VAL A 29 -0.50 -0.40 9.00
N HIS A 30 -1.83 -0.31 8.95
CA HIS A 30 -2.66 -1.27 8.25
C HIS A 30 -2.28 -1.38 6.77
N TRP A 31 -2.22 -0.26 6.05
CA TRP A 31 -1.85 -0.29 4.62
C TRP A 31 -0.37 -0.64 4.40
N GLY A 32 0.51 -0.24 5.32
CA GLY A 32 1.92 -0.65 5.29
C GLY A 32 2.08 -2.17 5.41
N LEU A 33 1.39 -2.78 6.38
CA LEU A 33 1.37 -4.23 6.55
C LEU A 33 0.65 -4.94 5.40
N PHE A 34 -0.47 -4.40 4.91
CA PHE A 34 -1.19 -4.96 3.77
C PHE A 34 -0.25 -5.16 2.57
N TRP A 35 0.49 -4.11 2.18
CA TRP A 35 1.42 -4.20 1.06
C TRP A 35 2.65 -5.05 1.36
N ALA A 36 3.22 -4.94 2.55
CA ALA A 36 4.38 -5.75 2.95
C ALA A 36 4.06 -7.25 2.95
N MET A 37 2.87 -7.63 3.43
CA MET A 37 2.41 -9.01 3.46
C MET A 37 2.07 -9.52 2.05
N ASN A 38 1.47 -8.69 1.19
CA ASN A 38 1.24 -9.05 -0.21
C ASN A 38 2.55 -9.26 -1.00
N ALA A 39 3.57 -8.46 -0.72
CA ALA A 39 4.90 -8.66 -1.27
C ALA A 39 5.48 -9.98 -0.74
N ALA A 40 5.50 -10.17 0.58
CA ALA A 40 6.02 -11.39 1.20
C ALA A 40 5.36 -12.67 0.66
N ASP A 41 4.04 -12.63 0.39
CA ASP A 41 3.30 -13.78 -0.13
C ASP A 41 3.88 -14.32 -1.46
N LYS A 42 4.41 -13.44 -2.31
CA LYS A 42 4.99 -13.80 -3.61
C LYS A 42 6.29 -14.59 -3.51
N VAL A 43 6.98 -14.52 -2.37
CA VAL A 43 8.27 -15.20 -2.17
C VAL A 43 8.24 -16.25 -1.07
N LEU A 44 7.26 -16.19 -0.16
CA LEU A 44 7.14 -17.11 0.97
C LEU A 44 6.09 -18.20 0.77
N ASN A 45 5.25 -18.14 -0.27
CA ASN A 45 4.24 -19.17 -0.54
C ASN A 45 4.83 -20.60 -0.48
N GLY A 46 4.20 -21.46 0.33
CA GLY A 46 4.59 -22.85 0.53
C GLY A 46 5.86 -23.05 1.39
N THR A 47 6.46 -21.99 1.90
CA THR A 47 7.73 -22.08 2.66
C THR A 47 7.47 -22.40 4.13
N ASP A 48 8.20 -23.37 4.67
CA ASP A 48 8.27 -23.64 6.10
C ASP A 48 9.24 -22.66 6.78
N LEU A 49 8.72 -21.85 7.70
CA LEU A 49 9.49 -20.85 8.46
C LEU A 49 9.94 -21.38 9.84
N GLY A 50 9.78 -22.69 10.09
CA GLY A 50 10.15 -23.38 11.32
C GLY A 50 9.10 -23.28 12.42
N LEU A 51 8.44 -22.13 12.58
CA LEU A 51 7.33 -21.96 13.52
C LEU A 51 5.97 -22.31 12.89
N PHE A 52 5.83 -22.12 11.58
CA PHE A 52 4.64 -22.41 10.80
C PHE A 52 4.99 -22.44 9.30
N THR A 53 4.13 -23.08 8.51
CA THR A 53 4.20 -23.01 7.04
C THR A 53 3.41 -21.81 6.52
N TRP A 54 4.02 -21.02 5.65
CA TRP A 54 3.35 -19.91 4.98
C TRP A 54 2.46 -20.44 3.83
N HIS A 55 1.18 -20.64 4.11
CA HIS A 55 0.18 -21.17 3.16
C HIS A 55 -0.35 -20.13 2.14
N GLY A 56 0.48 -19.16 1.76
CA GLY A 56 0.13 -18.07 0.84
C GLY A 56 -0.58 -18.49 -0.45
N LYS A 57 -0.99 -17.54 -1.29
CA LYS A 57 -1.56 -17.91 -2.60
C LYS A 57 -0.45 -18.29 -3.58
N ASP A 58 -0.57 -19.42 -4.27
CA ASP A 58 0.33 -19.76 -5.37
C ASP A 58 0.03 -18.86 -6.57
N ARG A 59 0.74 -17.72 -6.64
CA ARG A 59 0.58 -16.74 -7.71
C ARG A 59 1.15 -17.25 -9.04
N GLY A 60 2.06 -18.23 -9.03
CA GLY A 60 2.55 -18.86 -10.26
C GLY A 60 1.43 -19.67 -10.92
N ALA A 61 0.78 -20.54 -10.15
CA ALA A 61 -0.36 -21.32 -10.60
C ALA A 61 -1.57 -20.47 -10.98
N GLN A 62 -1.77 -19.33 -10.31
CA GLN A 62 -2.85 -18.39 -10.66
C GLN A 62 -2.56 -17.62 -11.96
N PHE A 63 -1.38 -17.02 -12.11
CA PHE A 63 -1.09 -16.12 -13.23
C PHE A 63 -0.66 -16.85 -14.50
N GLY A 64 -0.15 -18.09 -14.41
CA GLY A 64 0.22 -18.90 -15.58
C GLY A 64 -0.91 -19.03 -16.61
N PRO A 65 -2.12 -19.47 -16.20
CA PRO A 65 -3.29 -19.52 -17.07
C PRO A 65 -3.68 -18.17 -17.70
N TYR A 66 -3.65 -17.05 -16.94
CA TYR A 66 -3.97 -15.74 -17.52
C TYR A 66 -3.05 -15.40 -18.69
N PHE A 67 -1.75 -15.67 -18.56
CA PHE A 67 -0.78 -15.40 -19.62
C PHE A 67 -1.03 -16.29 -20.83
N ALA A 68 -1.31 -17.57 -20.62
CA ALA A 68 -1.67 -18.48 -21.71
C ALA A 68 -2.93 -18.01 -22.46
N ASP A 69 -3.97 -17.61 -21.74
CA ASP A 69 -5.24 -17.14 -22.32
C ASP A 69 -5.07 -15.82 -23.08
N MET A 70 -4.16 -14.94 -22.63
CA MET A 70 -3.78 -13.72 -23.34
C MET A 70 -2.84 -13.96 -24.53
N GLY A 71 -2.43 -15.20 -24.79
CA GLY A 71 -1.43 -15.53 -25.82
C GLY A 71 -0.01 -15.04 -25.50
N LEU A 72 0.27 -14.75 -24.23
CA LEU A 72 1.57 -14.32 -23.73
C LEU A 72 2.43 -15.52 -23.30
N PRO A 73 3.77 -15.43 -23.40
CA PRO A 73 4.64 -16.48 -22.88
C PRO A 73 4.45 -16.65 -21.36
N THR A 74 4.11 -17.87 -20.92
CA THR A 74 3.93 -18.19 -19.48
C THR A 74 5.23 -18.02 -18.68
N GLY A 75 6.39 -18.06 -19.33
CA GLY A 75 7.67 -17.72 -18.72
C GLY A 75 7.76 -16.28 -18.19
N LEU A 76 6.85 -15.38 -18.60
CA LEU A 76 6.77 -14.01 -18.08
C LEU A 76 6.13 -13.90 -16.69
N THR A 77 5.43 -14.95 -16.22
CA THR A 77 4.79 -14.95 -14.89
C THR A 77 5.81 -14.66 -13.79
N GLY A 78 6.97 -15.32 -13.79
CA GLY A 78 8.02 -15.10 -12.79
C GLY A 78 8.53 -13.64 -12.74
N PRO A 79 9.02 -13.08 -13.86
CA PRO A 79 9.44 -11.68 -13.94
C PRO A 79 8.37 -10.67 -13.51
N VAL A 80 7.11 -10.89 -13.91
CA VAL A 80 6.00 -9.99 -13.52
C VAL A 80 5.72 -10.09 -12.03
N LEU A 81 5.74 -11.27 -11.44
CA LEU A 81 5.59 -11.45 -10.00
C LEU A 81 6.77 -10.85 -9.21
N HIS A 82 8.00 -10.93 -9.74
CA HIS A 82 9.16 -10.28 -9.13
C HIS A 82 9.05 -8.75 -9.17
N PHE A 83 8.58 -8.20 -10.28
CA PHE A 83 8.28 -6.77 -10.37
C PHE A 83 7.19 -6.37 -9.36
N ALA A 84 6.09 -7.12 -9.30
CA ALA A 84 5.01 -6.86 -8.36
C ALA A 84 5.48 -6.95 -6.90
N PHE A 85 6.32 -7.93 -6.57
CA PHE A 85 6.96 -8.04 -5.25
C PHE A 85 7.70 -6.76 -4.86
N LEU A 86 8.62 -6.29 -5.72
CA LEU A 86 9.40 -5.08 -5.45
C LEU A 86 8.50 -3.85 -5.35
N TRP A 87 7.54 -3.73 -6.26
CA TRP A 87 6.61 -2.60 -6.31
C TRP A 87 5.74 -2.50 -5.04
N GLU A 88 5.17 -3.61 -4.61
CA GLU A 88 4.37 -3.69 -3.39
C GLU A 88 5.21 -3.47 -2.14
N ALA A 89 6.44 -4.00 -2.10
CA ALA A 89 7.36 -3.73 -1.01
C ALA A 89 7.66 -2.22 -0.88
N VAL A 90 7.83 -1.51 -2.00
CA VAL A 90 7.97 -0.05 -2.01
C VAL A 90 6.72 0.64 -1.48
N ALA A 91 5.52 0.23 -1.91
CA ALA A 91 4.26 0.78 -1.43
C ALA A 91 4.12 0.62 0.10
N GLY A 92 4.41 -0.56 0.63
CA GLY A 92 4.41 -0.84 2.07
C GLY A 92 5.45 -0.01 2.83
N ALA A 93 6.67 0.06 2.31
CA ALA A 93 7.74 0.86 2.88
C ALA A 93 7.39 2.36 2.96
N LEU A 94 6.72 2.91 1.94
CA LEU A 94 6.26 4.31 1.95
C LEU A 94 5.27 4.58 3.08
N PHE A 95 4.30 3.68 3.30
CA PHE A 95 3.38 3.80 4.43
C PHE A 95 4.11 3.73 5.78
N LEU A 96 4.93 2.70 5.99
CA LEU A 96 5.65 2.55 7.27
C LEU A 96 6.61 3.73 7.52
N ALA A 97 7.29 4.20 6.47
CA ALA A 97 8.16 5.38 6.56
C ALA A 97 7.36 6.66 6.87
N ALA A 98 6.09 6.77 6.46
CA ALA A 98 5.25 7.92 6.75
C ALA A 98 4.98 8.13 8.25
N LEU A 99 5.12 7.08 9.09
CA LEU A 99 5.06 7.22 10.56
C LEU A 99 6.18 8.15 11.07
N ALA A 100 7.38 8.05 10.49
CA ALA A 100 8.53 8.89 10.82
C ALA A 100 8.62 10.15 9.95
N ARG A 101 8.17 10.07 8.69
CA ARG A 101 8.29 11.09 7.64
C ARG A 101 6.93 11.39 7.02
N PRO A 102 6.04 12.15 7.69
CA PRO A 102 4.64 12.31 7.27
C PRO A 102 4.43 12.84 5.85
N HIS A 103 5.39 13.59 5.29
CA HIS A 103 5.34 14.07 3.90
C HIS A 103 5.29 12.93 2.86
N LEU A 104 5.73 11.71 3.22
CA LEU A 104 5.67 10.53 2.34
C LEU A 104 4.26 9.94 2.24
N LEU A 105 3.33 10.32 3.11
CA LEU A 105 2.00 9.73 3.17
C LEU A 105 1.25 9.89 1.85
N THR A 106 1.32 11.07 1.24
CA THR A 106 0.72 11.34 -0.08
C THR A 106 1.27 10.40 -1.14
N ALA A 107 2.58 10.19 -1.18
CA ALA A 107 3.21 9.27 -2.12
C ALA A 107 2.74 7.82 -1.88
N ALA A 108 2.64 7.38 -0.62
CA ALA A 108 2.16 6.05 -0.27
C ALA A 108 0.74 5.77 -0.81
N PHE A 109 -0.17 6.73 -0.61
CA PHE A 109 -1.55 6.64 -1.11
C PHE A 109 -1.61 6.70 -2.65
N VAL A 110 -0.85 7.59 -3.28
CA VAL A 110 -0.81 7.70 -4.76
C VAL A 110 -0.27 6.41 -5.38
N VAL A 111 0.85 5.89 -4.88
CA VAL A 111 1.43 4.62 -5.35
C VAL A 111 0.40 3.52 -5.23
N SER A 112 -0.26 3.38 -4.08
CA SER A 112 -1.29 2.36 -3.86
C SER A 112 -2.49 2.50 -4.80
N ALA A 113 -2.93 3.73 -5.05
CA ALA A 113 -4.02 3.98 -5.99
C ALA A 113 -3.63 3.57 -7.41
N VAL A 114 -2.43 3.94 -7.86
CA VAL A 114 -1.89 3.52 -9.16
C VAL A 114 -1.78 2.00 -9.23
N THR A 115 -1.32 1.33 -8.16
CA THR A 115 -1.25 -0.13 -8.09
C THR A 115 -2.62 -0.77 -8.28
N PHE A 116 -3.62 -0.37 -7.49
CA PHE A 116 -4.96 -0.96 -7.59
C PHE A 116 -5.62 -0.66 -8.94
N THR A 117 -5.41 0.52 -9.51
CA THR A 117 -5.87 0.80 -10.88
C THR A 117 -5.21 -0.13 -11.90
N GLY A 118 -3.90 -0.35 -11.79
CA GLY A 118 -3.17 -1.29 -12.63
C GLY A 118 -3.67 -2.73 -12.48
N PHE A 119 -3.87 -3.18 -11.25
CA PHE A 119 -4.42 -4.51 -10.95
C PHE A 119 -5.83 -4.66 -11.50
N SER A 120 -6.74 -3.73 -11.24
CA SER A 120 -8.09 -3.77 -11.81
C SER A 120 -8.10 -3.78 -13.33
N ALA A 121 -7.21 -3.02 -13.99
CA ALA A 121 -7.07 -3.07 -15.44
C ALA A 121 -6.61 -4.46 -15.91
N PHE A 122 -5.62 -5.03 -15.23
CA PHE A 122 -5.14 -6.39 -15.51
C PHE A 122 -6.24 -7.44 -15.30
N ASP A 123 -7.00 -7.38 -14.21
CA ASP A 123 -8.08 -8.32 -13.91
C ASP A 123 -9.18 -8.31 -14.97
N VAL A 124 -9.49 -7.13 -15.53
CA VAL A 124 -10.44 -7.01 -16.65
C VAL A 124 -9.92 -7.74 -17.89
N VAL A 125 -8.63 -7.58 -18.22
CA VAL A 125 -8.00 -8.20 -19.39
C VAL A 125 -7.84 -9.71 -19.19
N ALA A 126 -7.41 -10.13 -18.00
CA ALA A 126 -7.27 -11.53 -17.60
C ALA A 126 -8.63 -12.22 -17.38
N GLY A 127 -9.72 -11.47 -17.30
CA GLY A 127 -11.07 -12.00 -17.09
C GLY A 127 -11.39 -12.39 -15.64
N ASP A 128 -10.55 -12.02 -14.67
CA ASP A 128 -10.75 -12.37 -13.26
C ASP A 128 -11.71 -11.39 -12.56
N ARG A 129 -12.97 -11.77 -12.44
CA ARG A 129 -14.00 -10.92 -11.82
C ARG A 129 -13.94 -10.91 -10.30
N ALA A 130 -13.36 -11.94 -9.69
CA ALA A 130 -13.22 -11.99 -8.23
C ALA A 130 -12.11 -11.03 -7.79
N GLU A 131 -10.93 -11.10 -8.40
CA GLU A 131 -9.82 -10.19 -8.11
C GLU A 131 -10.19 -8.74 -8.45
N LEU A 132 -10.93 -8.50 -9.55
CA LEU A 132 -11.43 -7.17 -9.90
C LEU A 132 -12.31 -6.56 -8.80
N LEU A 133 -13.20 -7.37 -8.20
CA LEU A 133 -14.07 -6.92 -7.11
C LEU A 133 -13.25 -6.60 -5.86
N GLU A 134 -12.27 -7.44 -5.53
CA GLU A 134 -11.38 -7.24 -4.40
C GLU A 134 -10.55 -5.96 -4.56
N HIS A 135 -9.84 -5.79 -5.68
CA HIS A 135 -9.04 -4.59 -5.96
C HIS A 135 -9.88 -3.32 -6.05
N GLY A 136 -11.09 -3.39 -6.63
CA GLY A 136 -12.02 -2.27 -6.64
C GLY A 136 -12.47 -1.87 -5.22
N THR A 137 -12.71 -2.84 -4.35
CA THR A 137 -13.05 -2.61 -2.94
C THR A 137 -11.87 -1.99 -2.20
N TYR A 138 -10.66 -2.47 -2.41
CA TYR A 138 -9.45 -1.91 -1.81
C TYR A 138 -9.20 -0.47 -2.26
N MET A 139 -9.41 -0.14 -3.53
CA MET A 139 -9.36 1.24 -4.02
C MET A 139 -10.37 2.13 -3.28
N ALA A 140 -11.63 1.70 -3.14
CA ALA A 140 -12.65 2.47 -2.44
C ALA A 140 -12.26 2.71 -0.97
N LEU A 141 -11.80 1.67 -0.27
CA LEU A 141 -11.33 1.77 1.11
C LEU A 141 -10.09 2.67 1.23
N LEU A 142 -9.15 2.60 0.28
CA LEU A 142 -7.98 3.46 0.23
C LEU A 142 -8.37 4.94 0.17
N LEU A 143 -9.35 5.30 -0.67
CA LEU A 143 -9.84 6.67 -0.80
C LEU A 143 -10.55 7.17 0.48
N VAL A 144 -11.29 6.30 1.17
CA VAL A 144 -11.89 6.63 2.48
C VAL A 144 -10.79 6.81 3.53
N CYS A 145 -9.82 5.90 3.58
CA CYS A 145 -8.67 5.96 4.47
C CYS A 145 -7.84 7.23 4.23
N TRP A 146 -7.73 7.72 3.00
CA TRP A 146 -7.10 9.00 2.70
C TRP A 146 -7.79 10.17 3.41
N LYS A 147 -9.12 10.18 3.52
CA LYS A 147 -9.84 11.24 4.27
C LYS A 147 -9.57 11.17 5.77
N VAL A 148 -9.35 9.97 6.31
CA VAL A 148 -9.03 9.75 7.72
C VAL A 148 -7.56 10.12 8.01
N ALA A 149 -6.65 9.63 7.18
CA ALA A 149 -5.20 9.80 7.32
C ALA A 149 -4.69 11.13 6.75
N GLY A 150 -5.41 11.80 5.85
CA GLY A 150 -5.00 13.07 5.25
C GLY A 150 -4.93 14.23 6.22
N ARG A 151 -5.43 14.06 7.46
CA ARG A 151 -5.22 14.98 8.59
C ARG A 151 -3.92 14.70 9.36
N TYR A 152 -3.20 13.63 9.01
CA TYR A 152 -1.94 13.22 9.61
C TYR A 152 -0.80 14.05 9.02
N GLY A 153 -0.18 14.89 9.84
CA GLY A 153 1.04 15.61 9.44
C GLY A 153 0.85 16.68 8.38
N GLN A 154 -0.34 17.26 8.21
CA GLN A 154 -0.47 18.50 7.45
C GLN A 154 0.31 19.60 8.19
N PHE A 155 1.48 19.95 7.66
CA PHE A 155 2.08 21.25 7.89
C PHE A 155 1.12 22.27 7.26
N ARG A 156 0.45 23.04 8.12
CA ARG A 156 -0.17 24.30 7.69
C ARG A 156 0.93 25.33 7.47
#